data_AF-A0A8J5NQB6-F1
#
_entry.id   AF-A0A8J5NQB6-F1
#
_cell.length_a   1.000
_cell.length_b   1.000
_cell.length_c   1.000
_cell.angle_alpha   90.00
_cell.angle_beta   90.00
_cell.angle_gamma   90.00
#
_symmetry.space_group_name_H-M   'P 1'
#
loop_
_entity.id
_entity.type
_entity.pdbx_description
1 polymer ?
#
loop_
_entity_poly.entity_id
_entity_poly.type
_entity_poly.pdbx_seq_one_letter_code
_entity_poly.pdbx_strand_id
1 'polypeptide(L)'
;MSEVAILSRFNLSIDLQAQVLICCHDTCRIALLPSPAQVSEHLRKKHNIPAAERRLVTDLLKARTSPLQSPSEAPIRRDGSAYDPNLRLLKFLPTFKC
;
A
#
# COMPACT_ATOMS: atom_id res chain seq x y z
N MET A 1 1.98 19.23 3.73
CA MET A 1 1.31 18.39 2.72
C MET A 1 0.50 17.34 3.45
N SER A 2 -0.74 17.08 3.04
CA SER A 2 -1.56 16.01 3.61
C SER A 2 -0.99 14.65 3.22
N GLU A 3 -1.15 13.64 4.08
CA GLU A 3 -0.75 12.25 3.83
C GLU A 3 -1.31 11.73 2.51
N VAL A 4 -2.59 12.02 2.26
CA VAL A 4 -3.29 11.61 1.04
C VAL A 4 -2.63 12.18 -0.20
N ALA A 5 -2.11 13.41 -0.15
CA ALA A 5 -1.46 14.03 -1.32
C ALA A 5 -0.12 13.36 -1.66
N ILE A 6 0.63 12.92 -0.65
CA ILE A 6 1.90 12.19 -0.84
C ILE A 6 1.59 10.80 -1.42
N LEU A 7 0.62 10.09 -0.85
CA LEU A 7 0.23 8.76 -1.32
C LEU A 7 -0.30 8.78 -2.75
N SER A 8 -1.22 9.70 -3.06
CA SER A 8 -1.77 9.86 -4.42
C SER A 8 -0.69 10.20 -5.45
N ARG A 9 0.33 10.99 -5.08
CA ARG A 9 1.48 11.27 -5.96
C ARG A 9 2.23 10.01 -6.37
N PHE A 10 2.28 8.99 -5.51
CA PHE A 10 2.94 7.72 -5.76
C PHE A 10 1.97 6.61 -6.19
N ASN A 11 0.72 6.96 -6.55
CA ASN A 11 -0.37 6.00 -6.78
C ASN A 11 -0.44 4.96 -5.66
N LEU A 12 -0.29 5.40 -4.42
CA LEU A 12 -0.52 4.60 -3.23
C LEU A 12 -1.88 4.98 -2.66
N SER A 13 -2.63 3.99 -2.20
CA SER A 13 -3.87 4.19 -1.46
C SER A 13 -3.79 3.43 -0.15
N ILE A 14 -4.49 3.91 0.87
CA ILE A 14 -4.62 3.19 2.13
C ILE A 14 -6.07 2.77 2.28
N ASP A 15 -6.28 1.47 2.43
CA ASP A 15 -7.56 0.95 2.86
C ASP A 15 -7.69 1.23 4.35
N LEU A 16 -8.56 2.17 4.73
CA LEU A 16 -8.78 2.51 6.15
C LEU A 16 -9.53 1.42 6.90
N GLN A 17 -10.30 0.58 6.21
CA GLN A 17 -11.10 -0.49 6.81
C GLN A 17 -10.22 -1.67 7.20
N ALA A 18 -9.22 -1.98 6.37
CA ALA A 18 -8.23 -3.02 6.62
C ALA A 18 -6.88 -2.50 7.14
N GLN A 19 -6.71 -1.18 7.22
CA GLN A 19 -5.48 -0.48 7.56
C GLN A 19 -4.26 -0.95 6.74
N VAL A 20 -4.42 -1.23 5.45
CA VAL A 20 -3.29 -1.67 4.61
C VAL A 20 -2.89 -0.62 3.58
N LEU A 21 -1.63 -0.69 3.14
CA LEU A 21 -1.15 0.10 2.01
C LEU A 21 -1.34 -0.69 0.71
N ILE A 22 -1.83 -0.02 -0.32
CA ILE A 22 -2.03 -0.60 -1.65
C ILE A 22 -1.25 0.24 -2.64
N CYS A 23 -0.47 -0.41 -3.48
CA CYS A 23 0.06 0.20 -4.68
C CYS A 23 -0.98 0.10 -5.79
N CYS A 24 -1.51 1.24 -6.21
CA CYS A 24 -2.53 1.42 -7.24
C CYS A 24 -1.95 1.73 -8.62
N HIS A 25 -0.64 1.57 -8.81
CA HIS A 25 -0.06 1.64 -10.15
C HIS A 25 -0.65 0.54 -11.04
N ASP A 26 -0.97 0.89 -12.29
CA ASP A 26 -1.66 0.01 -13.25
C ASP A 26 -0.97 -1.34 -13.47
N THR A 27 0.35 -1.40 -13.32
CA THR A 27 1.16 -2.60 -13.51
C THR A 27 1.38 -3.43 -12.25
N CYS A 28 1.09 -2.87 -11.06
CA CYS A 28 1.27 -3.55 -9.79
C CYS A 28 -0.08 -3.95 -9.20
N ARG A 29 -0.94 -2.98 -8.85
CA ARG A 29 -2.19 -3.22 -8.12
C ARG A 29 -1.98 -4.30 -7.07
N ILE A 30 -1.14 -4.04 -6.05
CA ILE A 30 -0.84 -5.01 -4.98
C ILE A 30 -0.89 -4.38 -3.60
N ALA A 31 -1.27 -5.17 -2.61
CA ALA A 31 -1.12 -4.80 -1.21
C ALA A 31 0.35 -4.85 -0.81
N LEU A 32 0.82 -3.79 -0.16
CA LEU A 32 2.19 -3.67 0.34
C LEU A 32 2.23 -3.93 1.84
N LEU A 33 3.30 -4.59 2.27
CA LEU A 33 3.60 -4.71 3.69
C LEU A 33 3.90 -3.33 4.28
N PRO A 34 3.45 -3.05 5.51
CA PRO A 34 3.54 -1.74 6.15
C PRO A 34 4.96 -1.36 6.60
N SER A 35 5.98 -2.10 6.13
CA SER A 35 7.38 -1.85 6.46
C SER A 35 7.97 -0.78 5.53
N PRO A 36 8.51 0.33 6.07
CA PRO A 36 9.13 1.38 5.25
C PRO A 36 10.24 0.85 4.33
N ALA A 37 11.00 -0.14 4.79
CA ALA A 37 12.05 -0.77 3.99
C ALA A 37 11.46 -1.50 2.77
N GLN A 38 10.39 -2.27 2.97
CA GLN A 38 9.75 -3.02 1.90
C GLN A 38 9.01 -2.12 0.92
N VAL A 39 8.30 -1.09 1.40
CA VAL A 39 7.65 -0.09 0.53
C VAL A 39 8.69 0.63 -0.32
N SER A 40 9.79 1.06 0.31
CA SER A 40 10.90 1.70 -0.39
C SER A 40 11.56 0.78 -1.42
N GLU A 41 11.75 -0.50 -1.08
CA GLU A 41 12.29 -1.49 -2.02
C GLU A 41 11.33 -1.77 -3.19
N HIS A 42 10.03 -1.88 -2.91
CA HIS A 42 8.99 -2.06 -3.92
C HIS A 42 8.97 -0.87 -4.90
N LEU A 43 8.89 0.36 -4.39
CA LEU A 43 8.91 1.57 -5.21
C LEU A 43 10.19 1.67 -6.04
N ARG A 44 11.34 1.24 -5.50
CA ARG A 44 12.60 1.19 -6.24
C ARG A 44 12.59 0.14 -7.34
N LYS A 45 12.24 -1.11 -7.03
CA LYS A 45 12.34 -2.24 -7.97
C LYS A 45 11.23 -2.25 -9.01
N LYS A 46 10.01 -1.85 -8.65
CA LYS A 46 8.82 -1.92 -9.51
C LYS A 46 8.53 -0.62 -10.25
N HIS A 47 8.81 0.52 -9.63
CA HIS A 47 8.46 1.83 -10.17
C HIS A 47 9.68 2.72 -10.43
N ASN A 48 10.89 2.22 -10.15
CA ASN A 48 12.15 2.95 -10.32
C ASN A 48 12.16 4.34 -9.63
N ILE A 49 11.46 4.47 -8.49
CA ILE A 49 11.31 5.77 -7.82
C ILE A 49 12.64 6.20 -7.16
N PRO A 50 13.07 7.45 -7.35
CA PRO A 50 14.30 7.99 -6.76
C PRO A 50 14.29 7.92 -5.22
N ALA A 51 15.48 7.85 -4.63
CA ALA A 51 15.63 7.76 -3.17
C ALA A 51 15.01 8.95 -2.42
N ALA A 52 15.14 10.17 -2.95
CA ALA A 52 14.57 11.38 -2.36
C ALA A 52 13.03 11.31 -2.24
N GLU A 53 12.37 10.77 -3.26
CA GLU A 53 10.91 10.63 -3.30
C GLU A 53 10.42 9.50 -2.41
N ARG A 54 11.12 8.35 -2.42
CA ARG A 54 10.83 7.25 -1.50
C ARG A 54 10.96 7.65 -0.03
N ARG A 55 11.87 8.57 0.27
CA ARG A 55 12.08 9.08 1.63
C ARG A 55 10.82 9.76 2.19
N LEU A 56 10.08 10.50 1.34
CA LEU A 56 8.81 11.11 1.71
C LEU A 56 7.78 10.07 2.17
N VAL A 57 7.68 8.96 1.43
CA VAL A 57 6.77 7.85 1.78
C VAL A 57 7.23 7.16 3.06
N THR A 58 8.53 6.88 3.22
CA THR A 58 9.02 6.21 4.42
C THR A 58 8.90 7.06 5.68
N ASP A 59 9.13 8.38 5.57
CA ASP A 59 9.00 9.30 6.69
C ASP A 59 7.52 9.47 7.07
N LEU A 60 6.63 9.49 6.08
CA LEU A 60 5.19 9.46 6.31
C LEU A 60 4.73 8.20 7.04
N LEU A 61 5.17 7.01 6.59
CA LEU A 61 4.84 5.75 7.23
C LEU A 61 5.31 5.68 8.68
N LYS A 62 6.47 6.30 9.00
CA LYS A 62 6.99 6.40 10.36
C LYS A 62 6.26 7.41 11.24
N ALA A 63 5.83 8.52 10.66
CA ALA A 63 5.13 9.59 11.37
C ALA A 63 3.66 9.25 11.64
N ARG A 64 3.14 8.19 11.01
CA ARG A 64 1.74 7.79 11.10
C ARG A 64 1.39 7.28 12.50
N THR A 65 0.33 7.83 13.07
CA THR A 65 -0.14 7.47 14.43
C THR A 65 -0.86 6.12 14.45
N SER A 66 -1.54 5.77 13.35
CA SER A 66 -2.20 4.47 13.17
C SER A 66 -1.30 3.55 12.35
N PRO A 67 -0.75 2.48 12.96
CA PRO A 67 0.11 1.54 12.26
C PRO A 67 -0.70 0.80 11.20
N LEU A 68 -0.13 0.72 9.99
CA LEU A 68 -0.70 -0.10 8.94
C LEU A 68 -0.50 -1.59 9.27
N GLN A 69 -1.47 -2.41 8.91
CA GLN A 69 -1.42 -3.86 9.06
C GLN A 69 -0.77 -4.52 7.84
N SER A 70 -0.22 -5.70 8.09
CA SER A 70 0.21 -6.58 7.02
C SER A 70 -1.01 -7.00 6.20
N PRO A 71 -0.92 -7.07 4.86
CA PRO A 71 -1.98 -7.64 4.04
C PRO A 71 -2.44 -9.00 4.54
N SER A 72 -1.55 -9.75 5.17
CA SER A 72 -1.76 -11.10 5.70
C SER A 72 -2.62 -11.19 6.94
N GLU A 73 -2.59 -10.13 7.72
CA GLU A 73 -3.26 -10.03 9.02
C GLU A 73 -4.52 -9.17 8.92
N ALA A 74 -4.73 -8.57 7.74
CA ALA A 74 -5.86 -7.70 7.48
C ALA A 74 -7.19 -8.46 7.60
N PRO A 75 -8.19 -7.88 8.29
CA PRO A 75 -9.50 -8.51 8.43
C PRO A 75 -10.18 -8.64 7.07
N ILE A 76 -10.88 -9.76 6.88
CA ILE A 76 -11.76 -9.97 5.72
C ILE A 76 -12.84 -8.88 5.74
N ARG A 77 -13.01 -8.19 4.61
CA ARG A 77 -14.04 -7.16 4.41
C ARG A 77 -15.42 -7.71 4.78
N ARG A 78 -16.08 -7.07 5.77
CA ARG A 78 -17.40 -7.50 6.30
C ARG A 78 -18.56 -7.28 5.32
N ASP A 79 -18.34 -6.47 4.29
CA ASP A 79 -19.32 -6.02 3.30
C ASP A 79 -19.51 -7.01 2.13
N GLY A 80 -18.81 -8.16 2.13
CA GLY A 80 -18.98 -9.21 1.12
C GLY A 80 -18.59 -8.77 -0.30
N SER A 81 -18.00 -7.58 -0.46
CA SER A 81 -17.60 -7.04 -1.75
C SER A 81 -16.50 -7.91 -2.38
N ALA A 82 -16.71 -8.30 -3.64
CA ALA A 82 -15.80 -9.18 -4.36
C ALA A 82 -14.44 -8.51 -4.55
N TYR A 83 -13.41 -9.27 -4.21
CA TYR A 83 -11.99 -8.96 -4.38
C TYR A 83 -11.67 -8.54 -5.83
N ASP A 84 -10.84 -7.50 -6.01
CA ASP A 84 -10.46 -7.05 -7.36
C ASP A 84 -9.67 -8.16 -8.10
N PRO A 85 -10.17 -8.66 -9.23
CA PRO A 85 -9.55 -9.75 -9.97
C PRO A 85 -8.21 -9.37 -10.63
N ASN A 86 -7.85 -8.09 -10.68
CA ASN A 86 -6.59 -7.61 -11.23
C ASN A 86 -5.49 -7.43 -10.18
N LEU A 87 -5.78 -7.65 -8.89
CA LEU A 87 -4.76 -7.63 -7.84
C LEU A 87 -3.90 -8.89 -7.96
N ARG A 88 -2.65 -8.77 -8.47
CA ARG A 88 -1.74 -9.93 -8.59
C ARG A 88 -1.23 -10.34 -7.21
N LEU A 89 -1.94 -11.29 -6.61
CA LEU A 89 -1.74 -11.88 -5.31
C LEU A 89 -0.42 -12.66 -5.19
N LEU A 90 0.50 -12.21 -4.35
CA LEU A 90 1.44 -13.11 -3.67
C LEU A 90 0.61 -13.95 -2.70
N LYS A 91 0.42 -15.23 -3.09
CA LYS A 91 -0.33 -16.30 -2.41
C LYS A 91 -0.62 -16.03 -0.91
N PHE A 92 -1.92 -15.95 -0.61
CA PHE A 92 -2.63 -16.13 0.68
C PHE A 92 -3.25 -14.93 1.42
N LEU A 93 -3.35 -13.72 0.85
CA LEU A 93 -3.77 -12.54 1.64
C LEU A 93 -4.93 -11.74 0.99
N PRO A 94 -5.85 -11.14 1.78
CA PRO A 94 -7.04 -10.43 1.31
C PRO A 94 -6.73 -9.26 0.36
N THR A 95 -7.68 -8.98 -0.52
CA THR A 95 -7.58 -8.05 -1.65
C THR A 95 -8.27 -6.72 -1.32
N PHE A 96 -7.70 -5.59 -1.78
CA PHE A 96 -8.10 -4.23 -1.39
C PHE A 96 -8.40 -3.36 -2.61
N LYS A 97 -9.38 -2.45 -2.50
CA LYS A 97 -9.73 -1.51 -3.57
C LYS A 97 -8.89 -0.24 -3.49
N CYS A 98 -8.21 0.03 -4.60
CA CYS A 98 -8.01 1.39 -5.09
C CYS A 98 -9.36 1.91 -5.63
#